data_AF-A0A7G5IE50-F1
#
_entry.id   AF-A0A7G5IE50-F1
#
_cell.length_a   1.000
_cell.length_b   1.000
_cell.length_c   1.000
_cell.angle_alpha   90.00
_cell.angle_beta   90.00
_cell.angle_gamma   90.00
#
_symmetry.space_group_name_H-M   'P 1'
#
loop_
_entity.id
_entity.type
_entity.pdbx_description
1 polymer ?
#
loop_
_entity_poly.entity_id
_entity_poly.type
_entity_poly.pdbx_seq_one_letter_code
_entity_poly.pdbx_strand_id
1 'polypeptide(L)'
;MSSLRIAGQRVAAFCRRIVGMSKGDEKAQRRLQWLLDAPLFVDEALTARLFDAVVRPSYEVQSREVGEVSETARRRLLGGEAEAGYDLGLSFLTGALKLRGQVNAEREKTDTLTTSTMRTEVRVDTAGRRLEEIALVYLSNHPDRIVFIDTDGTATTFDGRTLSIQDLEAAAEDPPRMLAFIDIPRNTPIIPMACECEAGSTARLYENYIAQQWPTEAERPVYPADNADQDARRVYWRALADRFSSRVGMEVIEAAGAEGRFGWIDFRMPIGTAGDAMHLHLVPGGRYYTGVFAYNMVRRGYRQGIRMVGTLKAGIDLNVLAVFDR
;
A
#
# COMPACT_ATOMS: atom_id res chain seq x y z
N MET A 1 -0.25 -57.63 -3.13
CA MET A 1 -1.21 -56.83 -3.95
C MET A 1 -2.19 -55.97 -3.13
N SER A 2 -1.97 -55.72 -1.82
CA SER A 2 -2.91 -54.89 -1.02
C SER A 2 -2.43 -53.48 -0.68
N SER A 3 -1.17 -53.09 -0.93
CA SER A 3 -0.67 -51.75 -0.53
C SER A 3 -0.95 -50.65 -1.57
N LEU A 4 -1.28 -50.99 -2.82
CA LEU A 4 -1.53 -50.00 -3.89
C LEU A 4 -2.96 -49.42 -3.88
N ARG A 5 -3.94 -50.06 -3.24
CA ARG A 5 -5.30 -49.51 -3.09
C ARG A 5 -5.42 -48.50 -1.93
N ILE A 6 -4.54 -48.57 -0.93
CA ILE A 6 -4.55 -47.67 0.24
C ILE A 6 -3.93 -46.30 -0.10
N ALA A 7 -2.98 -46.25 -1.04
CA ALA A 7 -2.39 -45.00 -1.52
C ALA A 7 -3.40 -44.14 -2.30
N GLY A 8 -4.25 -44.74 -3.14
CA GLY A 8 -5.26 -44.01 -3.93
C GLY A 8 -6.37 -43.37 -3.09
N GLN A 9 -6.79 -44.02 -1.99
CA GLN A 9 -7.80 -43.46 -1.09
C GLN A 9 -7.25 -42.38 -0.14
N ARG A 10 -5.95 -42.43 0.20
CA ARG A 10 -5.29 -41.40 1.02
C ARG A 10 -4.98 -40.13 0.25
N VAL A 11 -4.67 -40.22 -1.05
CA VAL A 11 -4.49 -39.03 -1.92
C VAL A 11 -5.84 -38.33 -2.20
N ALA A 12 -6.92 -39.10 -2.36
CA ALA A 12 -8.28 -38.53 -2.52
C ALA A 12 -8.85 -37.90 -1.23
N ALA A 13 -8.34 -38.30 -0.06
CA ALA A 13 -8.64 -37.69 1.23
C ALA A 13 -7.75 -36.46 1.52
N PHE A 14 -6.49 -36.46 1.06
CA PHE A 14 -5.58 -35.31 1.12
C PHE A 14 -6.08 -34.15 0.24
N CYS A 15 -6.64 -34.45 -0.94
CA CYS A 15 -7.28 -33.45 -1.79
C CYS A 15 -8.66 -32.99 -1.30
N ARG A 16 -9.30 -33.69 -0.35
CA ARG A 16 -10.61 -33.32 0.22
C ARG A 16 -10.52 -32.63 1.59
N ARG A 17 -9.32 -32.45 2.15
CA ARG A 17 -9.12 -31.83 3.47
C ARG A 17 -8.48 -30.44 3.44
N ILE A 18 -8.39 -29.85 2.25
CA ILE A 18 -8.28 -28.39 2.03
C ILE A 18 -9.68 -27.78 2.31
N VAL A 19 -10.15 -27.90 3.55
CA VAL A 19 -11.46 -27.42 3.99
C VAL A 19 -11.25 -26.75 5.34
N GLY A 20 -10.93 -25.46 5.30
CA GLY A 20 -10.70 -24.67 6.51
C GLY A 20 -10.12 -23.28 6.28
N MET A 21 -9.53 -23.00 5.11
CA MET A 21 -9.26 -21.64 4.66
C MET A 21 -10.39 -21.18 3.75
N SER A 22 -10.91 -19.98 3.97
CA SER A 22 -11.81 -19.39 3.00
C SER A 22 -11.00 -19.06 1.75
N LYS A 23 -11.60 -19.17 0.55
CA LYS A 23 -10.95 -18.71 -0.69
C LYS A 23 -10.56 -17.21 -0.65
N GLY A 24 -11.13 -16.45 0.28
CA GLY A 24 -10.82 -15.03 0.49
C GLY A 24 -9.42 -14.80 1.04
N ASP A 25 -8.97 -15.63 1.99
CA ASP A 25 -7.70 -15.46 2.69
C ASP A 25 -6.49 -15.65 1.74
N GLU A 26 -6.51 -16.66 0.87
CA GLU A 26 -5.43 -16.88 -0.10
C GLU A 26 -5.31 -15.75 -1.13
N LYS A 27 -6.44 -15.18 -1.55
CA LYS A 27 -6.46 -14.05 -2.48
C LYS A 27 -5.88 -12.79 -1.83
N ALA A 28 -6.28 -12.49 -0.59
CA ALA A 28 -5.78 -11.34 0.17
C ALA A 28 -4.27 -11.45 0.44
N GLN A 29 -3.76 -12.64 0.76
CA GLN A 29 -2.33 -12.87 0.98
C GLN A 29 -1.49 -12.62 -0.27
N ARG A 30 -1.92 -13.10 -1.45
CA ARG A 30 -1.24 -12.79 -2.71
C ARG A 30 -1.20 -11.29 -3.01
N ARG A 31 -2.22 -10.54 -2.58
CA ARG A 31 -2.26 -9.09 -2.73
C ARG A 31 -1.29 -8.34 -1.82
N LEU A 32 -0.61 -8.99 -0.88
CA LEU A 32 0.43 -8.36 -0.05
C LEU A 32 1.86 -8.70 -0.49
N GLN A 33 2.04 -9.68 -1.40
CA GLN A 33 3.37 -10.18 -1.77
C GLN A 33 4.25 -9.13 -2.46
N TRP A 34 3.68 -8.16 -3.17
CA TRP A 34 4.45 -7.10 -3.82
C TRP A 34 5.10 -6.10 -2.86
N LEU A 35 4.79 -6.14 -1.56
CA LEU A 35 5.56 -5.39 -0.56
C LEU A 35 7.03 -5.85 -0.49
N LEU A 36 7.35 -7.01 -1.06
CA LEU A 36 8.72 -7.51 -1.22
C LEU A 36 9.50 -6.86 -2.36
N ASP A 37 8.81 -6.20 -3.29
CA ASP A 37 9.46 -5.57 -4.43
C ASP A 37 10.15 -4.27 -3.99
N ALA A 38 11.13 -3.82 -4.78
CA ALA A 38 11.75 -2.52 -4.53
C ALA A 38 10.74 -1.40 -4.85
N PRO A 39 10.47 -0.47 -3.91
CA PRO A 39 9.54 0.62 -4.18
C PRO A 39 10.13 1.63 -5.19
N LEU A 40 9.30 2.11 -6.11
CA LEU A 40 9.59 3.27 -6.96
C LEU A 40 9.64 4.56 -6.14
N PHE A 41 8.87 4.58 -5.04
CA PHE A 41 8.74 5.69 -4.10
C PHE A 41 8.38 5.15 -2.71
N VAL A 42 8.97 5.71 -1.66
CA VAL A 42 8.56 5.50 -0.27
C VAL A 42 8.71 6.80 0.52
N ASP A 43 7.65 7.21 1.21
CA ASP A 43 7.69 8.30 2.18
C ASP A 43 8.22 7.74 3.51
N GLU A 44 9.54 7.84 3.69
CA GLU A 44 10.19 7.34 4.90
C GLU A 44 9.70 8.03 6.17
N ALA A 45 9.41 9.33 6.11
CA ALA A 45 9.05 10.12 7.28
C ALA A 45 7.62 9.85 7.73
N LEU A 46 6.66 9.74 6.81
CA LEU A 46 5.30 9.33 7.13
C LEU A 46 5.25 7.85 7.55
N THR A 47 6.00 6.98 6.88
CA THR A 47 6.10 5.56 7.25
C THR A 47 6.68 5.41 8.66
N ALA A 48 7.72 6.17 9.03
CA ALA A 48 8.27 6.20 10.38
C ALA A 48 7.23 6.61 11.42
N ARG A 49 6.53 7.73 11.19
CA ARG A 49 5.49 8.22 12.12
C ARG A 49 4.34 7.24 12.29
N LEU A 50 3.89 6.60 11.21
CA LEU A 50 2.84 5.59 11.26
C LEU A 50 3.32 4.33 11.99
N PHE A 51 4.56 3.91 11.73
CA PHE A 51 5.19 2.80 12.43
C PHE A 51 5.19 3.08 13.94
N ASP A 52 5.69 4.23 14.39
CA ASP A 52 5.71 4.57 15.81
C ASP A 52 4.30 4.62 16.43
N ALA A 53 3.31 5.16 15.69
CA ALA A 53 1.94 5.29 16.19
C ALA A 53 1.21 3.94 16.36
N VAL A 54 1.38 3.03 15.41
CA VAL A 54 0.65 1.75 15.35
C VAL A 54 1.40 0.65 16.06
N VAL A 55 2.72 0.63 15.91
CA VAL A 55 3.58 -0.43 16.40
C VAL A 55 4.10 -0.12 17.83
N ARG A 56 4.11 1.16 18.23
CA ARG A 56 4.46 1.66 19.58
C ARG A 56 5.64 0.94 20.23
N PRO A 57 6.86 1.02 19.67
CA PRO A 57 8.02 0.41 20.31
C PRO A 57 8.25 1.07 21.68
N SER A 58 8.38 0.26 22.74
CA SER A 58 8.59 0.72 24.12
C SER A 58 10.01 1.27 24.38
N TYR A 59 10.92 1.15 23.42
CA TYR A 59 12.31 1.59 23.50
C TYR A 59 12.80 2.08 22.12
N GLU A 60 13.75 3.02 22.11
CA GLU A 60 14.46 3.47 20.89
C GLU A 60 15.15 2.25 20.26
N VAL A 61 14.94 2.03 18.95
CA VAL A 61 15.33 0.79 18.27
C VAL A 61 16.85 0.71 18.10
N GLN A 62 17.57 0.30 19.15
CA GLN A 62 18.94 -0.22 19.05
C GLN A 62 18.95 -1.75 18.91
N SER A 63 17.92 -2.40 19.43
CA SER A 63 17.58 -3.81 19.25
C SER A 63 16.13 -4.00 19.71
N ARG A 64 15.30 -4.74 18.98
CA ARG A 64 13.88 -4.91 19.32
C ARG A 64 13.48 -6.38 19.42
N GLU A 65 13.04 -6.78 20.62
CA GLU A 65 12.03 -7.82 20.82
C GLU A 65 10.66 -7.21 20.51
N VAL A 66 9.96 -7.75 19.52
CA VAL A 66 8.59 -7.35 19.20
C VAL A 66 7.66 -8.24 20.04
N GLY A 67 6.78 -7.60 20.82
CA GLY A 67 5.81 -8.26 21.68
C GLY A 67 4.88 -9.23 20.94
N GLU A 68 4.32 -10.15 21.72
CA GLU A 68 3.55 -11.31 21.27
C GLU A 68 2.46 -10.92 20.27
N VAL A 69 2.58 -11.46 19.05
CA VAL A 69 1.48 -11.54 18.10
C VAL A 69 0.48 -12.53 18.69
N SER A 70 -0.79 -12.10 18.83
CA SER A 70 -1.85 -12.93 19.42
C SER A 70 -1.91 -14.30 18.74
N GLU A 71 -2.21 -15.36 19.50
CA GLU A 71 -2.36 -16.71 18.96
C GLU A 71 -3.36 -16.75 17.79
N THR A 72 -4.40 -15.93 17.82
CA THR A 72 -5.39 -15.80 16.73
C THR A 72 -4.78 -15.22 15.46
N ALA A 73 -3.96 -14.18 15.56
CA ALA A 73 -3.21 -13.64 14.42
C ALA A 73 -2.16 -14.65 13.93
N ARG A 74 -1.51 -15.37 14.84
CA ARG A 74 -0.55 -16.45 14.52
C ARG A 74 -1.25 -17.62 13.82
N ARG A 75 -2.44 -18.03 14.24
CA ARG A 75 -3.27 -19.04 13.56
C ARG A 75 -3.79 -18.56 12.19
N ARG A 76 -4.05 -17.26 12.02
CA ARG A 76 -4.43 -16.67 10.72
C ARG A 76 -3.24 -16.50 9.76
N LEU A 77 -2.05 -16.26 10.30
CA LEU A 77 -0.78 -16.06 9.57
C LEU A 77 0.03 -17.33 9.35
N LEU A 78 -0.15 -18.36 10.18
CA LEU A 78 0.53 -19.67 10.06
C LEU A 78 -0.40 -20.90 9.95
N GLY A 79 -1.73 -20.73 9.98
CA GLY A 79 -2.66 -21.85 10.05
C GLY A 79 -2.68 -22.43 11.46
N GLY A 80 -3.87 -22.78 11.96
CA GLY A 80 -4.05 -23.30 13.32
C GLY A 80 -3.17 -24.52 13.65
N GLU A 81 -2.61 -24.55 14.86
CA GLU A 81 -1.90 -25.70 15.41
C GLU A 81 -2.77 -26.97 15.37
N ALA A 82 -2.37 -27.89 14.50
CA ALA A 82 -2.68 -29.32 14.58
C ALA A 82 -1.60 -30.08 13.80
N GLU A 83 -0.46 -30.37 14.45
CA GLU A 83 0.60 -31.36 14.11
C GLU A 83 1.07 -31.56 12.64
N ALA A 84 0.66 -30.72 11.70
CA ALA A 84 1.08 -30.72 10.33
C ALA A 84 1.27 -29.27 9.93
N GLY A 85 2.53 -28.84 9.87
CA GLY A 85 2.90 -27.48 9.50
C GLY A 85 2.38 -27.14 8.11
N TYR A 86 1.35 -26.29 8.05
CA TYR A 86 0.90 -25.65 6.83
C TYR A 86 1.63 -24.31 6.73
N ASP A 87 2.63 -24.24 5.86
CA ASP A 87 3.40 -23.02 5.61
C ASP A 87 2.54 -22.06 4.75
N LEU A 88 2.08 -20.96 5.35
CA LEU A 88 1.13 -20.02 4.73
C LEU A 88 1.69 -19.19 3.57
N GLY A 89 2.84 -19.55 3.00
CA GLY A 89 3.47 -18.82 1.89
C GLY A 89 3.92 -17.38 2.21
N LEU A 90 3.55 -16.86 3.39
CA LEU A 90 4.08 -15.64 4.01
C LEU A 90 5.32 -15.96 4.86
N SER A 91 6.07 -17.02 4.52
CA SER A 91 7.31 -17.43 5.18
C SER A 91 8.38 -16.33 5.18
N PHE A 92 8.26 -15.32 4.33
CA PHE A 92 9.09 -14.10 4.35
C PHE A 92 8.69 -13.12 5.46
N LEU A 93 7.40 -12.82 5.65
CA LEU A 93 6.92 -11.99 6.76
C LEU A 93 7.03 -12.73 8.10
N THR A 94 6.83 -14.05 8.07
CA THR A 94 6.91 -14.91 9.25
C THR A 94 8.31 -15.46 9.51
N GLY A 95 9.27 -15.34 8.59
CA GLY A 95 10.68 -15.68 8.81
C GLY A 95 11.31 -14.76 9.85
N ALA A 96 10.94 -13.48 9.82
CA ALA A 96 11.21 -12.52 10.88
C ALA A 96 10.52 -12.87 12.22
N LEU A 97 9.45 -13.67 12.21
CA LEU A 97 8.78 -14.20 13.40
C LEU A 97 9.34 -15.56 13.88
N LYS A 98 9.75 -16.47 12.97
CA LYS A 98 10.29 -17.80 13.30
C LYS A 98 11.68 -17.70 13.94
N LEU A 99 12.52 -16.77 13.47
CA LEU A 99 13.80 -16.43 14.12
C LEU A 99 13.62 -15.90 15.55
N ARG A 100 12.47 -15.29 15.88
CA ARG A 100 12.18 -14.80 17.23
C ARG A 100 11.75 -15.89 18.21
N GLY A 101 11.12 -16.96 17.73
CA GLY A 101 10.69 -18.09 18.57
C GLY A 101 11.84 -18.99 19.04
N GLN A 102 12.87 -19.17 18.21
CA GLN A 102 14.06 -19.96 18.59
C GLN A 102 14.99 -19.20 19.55
N VAL A 103 15.11 -17.87 19.40
CA VAL A 103 15.97 -17.05 20.27
C VAL A 103 15.44 -17.00 21.71
N ASN A 104 14.12 -16.99 21.91
CA ASN A 104 13.54 -17.04 23.27
C ASN A 104 13.70 -18.42 23.94
N ALA A 105 13.76 -19.51 23.17
CA ALA A 105 13.97 -20.85 23.70
C ALA A 105 15.46 -21.15 24.01
N GLU A 106 16.40 -20.57 23.26
CA GLU A 106 17.84 -20.67 23.55
C GLU A 106 18.28 -19.78 24.73
N ARG A 107 17.53 -18.72 25.05
CA ARG A 107 17.83 -17.88 26.22
C ARG A 107 17.45 -18.50 27.56
N GLU A 108 16.65 -19.57 27.55
CA GLU A 108 16.24 -20.30 28.76
C GLU A 108 17.01 -21.62 28.98
N LYS A 109 17.85 -22.03 28.03
CA LYS A 109 18.83 -23.10 28.21
C LYS A 109 20.10 -22.74 27.46
N THR A 110 21.15 -22.34 28.18
CA THR A 110 22.47 -22.98 28.13
C THR A 110 23.41 -22.28 29.11
N ASP A 111 23.57 -22.91 30.27
CA ASP A 111 24.81 -22.90 31.04
C ASP A 111 25.72 -23.93 30.35
N THR A 112 26.69 -23.49 29.53
CA THR A 112 27.99 -24.16 29.30
C THR A 112 28.84 -23.36 28.32
N LEU A 113 30.05 -23.05 28.76
CA LEU A 113 31.10 -22.36 28.01
C LEU A 113 31.34 -22.97 26.62
N THR A 114 31.10 -22.18 25.58
CA THR A 114 31.68 -22.39 24.25
C THR A 114 32.22 -21.05 23.77
N THR A 115 33.43 -21.02 23.24
CA THR A 115 34.07 -19.83 22.67
C THR A 115 33.20 -19.27 21.53
N SER A 116 32.32 -18.34 21.90
CA SER A 116 31.32 -17.75 21.01
C SER A 116 31.95 -16.58 20.28
N THR A 117 32.06 -16.70 18.96
CA THR A 117 32.25 -15.54 18.08
C THR A 117 30.96 -14.72 18.17
N MET A 118 30.95 -13.65 18.98
CA MET A 118 29.80 -12.77 19.06
C MET A 118 29.62 -12.04 17.73
N ARG A 119 28.67 -12.53 16.92
CA ARG A 119 28.18 -11.83 15.74
C ARG A 119 27.06 -10.91 16.20
N THR A 120 27.36 -9.61 16.32
CA THR A 120 26.34 -8.60 16.59
C THR A 120 25.54 -8.36 15.31
N GLU A 121 24.41 -9.04 15.18
CA GLU A 121 23.47 -8.82 14.09
C GLU A 121 22.63 -7.57 14.41
N VAL A 122 22.94 -6.46 13.74
CA VAL A 122 22.13 -5.23 13.82
C VAL A 122 20.94 -5.37 12.88
N ARG A 123 19.74 -5.15 13.40
CA ARG A 123 18.52 -5.23 12.59
C ARG A 123 18.53 -4.13 11.53
N VAL A 124 18.22 -4.50 10.29
CA VAL A 124 18.04 -3.56 9.19
C VAL A 124 16.74 -2.77 9.42
N ASP A 125 16.87 -1.49 9.72
CA ASP A 125 15.76 -0.55 9.92
C ASP A 125 15.62 0.37 8.71
N THR A 126 14.76 -0.04 7.78
CA THR A 126 14.49 0.71 6.54
C THR A 126 13.00 0.97 6.42
N ALA A 127 12.62 1.99 5.65
CA ALA A 127 11.20 2.31 5.45
C ALA A 127 10.40 1.13 4.86
N GLY A 128 10.99 0.34 3.97
CA GLY A 128 10.37 -0.90 3.47
C GLY A 128 10.08 -1.90 4.59
N ARG A 129 11.04 -2.14 5.49
CA ARG A 129 10.83 -3.03 6.66
C ARG A 129 9.78 -2.49 7.63
N ARG A 130 9.77 -1.17 7.88
CA ARG A 130 8.73 -0.53 8.70
C ARG A 130 7.34 -0.68 8.07
N LEU A 131 7.23 -0.54 6.76
CA LEU A 131 5.99 -0.74 6.02
C LEU A 131 5.49 -2.19 6.10
N GLU A 132 6.38 -3.18 5.96
CA GLU A 132 6.05 -4.60 6.19
C GLU A 132 5.51 -4.83 7.61
N GLU A 133 6.15 -4.24 8.62
CA GLU A 133 5.73 -4.37 10.02
C GLU A 133 4.39 -3.67 10.31
N ILE A 134 4.14 -2.51 9.71
CA ILE A 134 2.83 -1.85 9.78
C ILE A 134 1.75 -2.80 9.22
N ALA A 135 1.96 -3.37 8.03
CA ALA A 135 1.01 -4.29 7.41
C ALA A 135 0.74 -5.52 8.30
N LEU A 136 1.78 -6.06 8.96
CA LEU A 136 1.66 -7.18 9.90
C LEU A 136 0.88 -6.85 11.17
N VAL A 137 1.09 -5.66 11.74
CA VAL A 137 0.32 -5.22 12.92
C VAL A 137 -1.14 -4.97 12.56
N TYR A 138 -1.41 -4.35 11.41
CA TYR A 138 -2.78 -4.22 10.90
C TYR A 138 -3.44 -5.58 10.71
N LEU A 139 -2.75 -6.53 10.10
CA LEU A 139 -3.30 -7.87 9.84
C LEU A 139 -3.62 -8.62 11.15
N SER A 140 -2.83 -8.39 12.19
CA SER A 140 -2.99 -9.04 13.49
C SER A 140 -4.09 -8.41 14.33
N ASN A 141 -4.16 -7.07 14.35
CA ASN A 141 -4.97 -6.32 15.32
C ASN A 141 -6.19 -5.63 14.70
N HIS A 142 -6.14 -5.30 13.41
CA HIS A 142 -7.15 -4.52 12.69
C HIS A 142 -7.36 -5.03 11.24
N PRO A 143 -7.63 -6.34 11.03
CA PRO A 143 -7.75 -6.90 9.68
C PRO A 143 -8.92 -6.29 8.89
N ASP A 144 -9.96 -5.82 9.57
CA ASP A 144 -11.10 -5.08 9.01
C ASP A 144 -10.71 -3.69 8.47
N ARG A 145 -9.53 -3.19 8.88
CA ARG A 145 -8.94 -1.92 8.42
C ARG A 145 -7.89 -2.09 7.34
N ILE A 146 -7.66 -3.32 6.85
CA ILE A 146 -6.92 -3.56 5.60
C ILE A 146 -7.93 -3.62 4.47
N VAL A 147 -7.75 -2.76 3.49
CA VAL A 147 -8.63 -2.68 2.32
C VAL A 147 -7.81 -2.72 1.05
N PHE A 148 -8.32 -3.43 0.06
CA PHE A 148 -7.78 -3.45 -1.28
C PHE A 148 -8.76 -2.77 -2.23
N ILE A 149 -8.32 -1.69 -2.86
CA ILE A 149 -9.14 -0.84 -3.71
C ILE A 149 -8.78 -1.11 -5.17
N ASP A 150 -9.79 -1.41 -5.97
CA ASP A 150 -9.68 -1.59 -7.41
C ASP A 150 -10.16 -0.30 -8.11
N THR A 151 -9.57 0.02 -9.28
CA THR A 151 -9.88 1.28 -9.97
C THR A 151 -11.29 1.35 -10.56
N ASP A 152 -12.04 0.24 -10.53
CA ASP A 152 -13.47 0.18 -10.88
C ASP A 152 -14.39 0.71 -9.77
N GLY A 153 -13.82 1.20 -8.66
CA GLY A 153 -14.56 1.77 -7.54
C GLY A 153 -15.08 0.72 -6.56
N THR A 154 -14.72 -0.55 -6.75
CA THR A 154 -14.94 -1.58 -5.75
C THR A 154 -13.74 -1.68 -4.81
N ALA A 155 -14.02 -2.05 -3.57
CA ALA A 155 -12.99 -2.39 -2.61
C ALA A 155 -13.35 -3.67 -1.86
N THR A 156 -12.32 -4.36 -1.40
CA THR A 156 -12.48 -5.57 -0.58
C THR A 156 -11.61 -5.49 0.65
N THR A 157 -12.19 -5.72 1.82
CA THR A 157 -11.43 -5.87 3.05
C THR A 157 -10.66 -7.19 3.05
N PHE A 158 -9.71 -7.33 3.99
CA PHE A 158 -8.91 -8.55 4.10
C PHE A 158 -9.76 -9.81 4.35
N ASP A 159 -10.85 -9.70 5.12
CA ASP A 159 -11.79 -10.79 5.39
C ASP A 159 -12.80 -11.04 4.25
N GLY A 160 -12.68 -10.32 3.13
CA GLY A 160 -13.44 -10.56 1.91
C GLY A 160 -14.77 -9.80 1.79
N ARG A 161 -15.11 -8.91 2.74
CA ARG A 161 -16.27 -8.03 2.61
C ARG A 161 -16.03 -7.02 1.49
N THR A 162 -17.00 -6.91 0.58
CA THR A 162 -16.97 -5.89 -0.49
C THR A 162 -17.50 -4.57 0.05
N LEU A 163 -16.82 -3.48 -0.27
CA LEU A 163 -17.14 -2.11 0.12
C LEU A 163 -17.35 -1.28 -1.15
N SER A 164 -18.38 -0.43 -1.13
CA SER A 164 -18.55 0.66 -2.10
C SER A 164 -17.67 1.87 -1.75
N ILE A 165 -17.58 2.83 -2.66
CA ILE A 165 -16.91 4.12 -2.39
C ILE A 165 -17.53 4.82 -1.16
N GLN A 166 -18.86 4.78 -1.01
CA GLN A 166 -19.54 5.39 0.14
C GLN A 166 -19.16 4.70 1.46
N ASP A 167 -19.03 3.38 1.44
CA ASP A 167 -18.58 2.62 2.62
C ASP A 167 -17.12 2.96 2.98
N LEU A 168 -16.27 3.19 1.98
CA LEU A 168 -14.88 3.62 2.19
C LEU A 168 -14.82 5.01 2.82
N GLU A 169 -15.64 5.96 2.35
CA GLU A 169 -15.70 7.31 2.92
C GLU A 169 -16.11 7.28 4.38
N ALA A 170 -17.20 6.57 4.69
CA ALA A 170 -17.69 6.44 6.05
C ALA A 170 -16.66 5.76 6.96
N ALA A 171 -16.04 4.67 6.49
CA ALA A 171 -15.09 3.92 7.29
C ALA A 171 -13.73 4.62 7.42
N ALA A 172 -13.42 5.59 6.55
CA ALA A 172 -12.24 6.41 6.67
C ALA A 172 -12.33 7.44 7.80
N GLU A 173 -13.50 7.67 8.42
CA GLU A 173 -13.68 8.61 9.54
C GLU A 173 -13.13 8.07 10.88
N ASP A 174 -13.12 6.75 11.07
CA ASP A 174 -12.72 6.10 12.31
C ASP A 174 -11.21 5.83 12.40
N PRO A 175 -10.58 5.97 13.59
CA PRO A 175 -9.24 5.47 13.86
C PRO A 175 -9.22 3.98 14.29
N PRO A 176 -8.13 3.23 14.02
CA PRO A 176 -7.03 3.61 13.15
C PRO A 176 -7.51 3.69 11.69
N ARG A 177 -6.98 4.66 10.94
CA ARG A 177 -7.31 4.86 9.52
C ARG A 177 -7.03 3.57 8.75
N MET A 178 -7.82 3.32 7.70
CA MET A 178 -7.63 2.13 6.86
C MET A 178 -6.27 2.13 6.16
N LEU A 179 -5.61 0.99 6.18
CA LEU A 179 -4.44 0.71 5.35
C LEU A 179 -4.94 0.23 3.98
N ALA A 180 -4.85 1.10 2.99
CA ALA A 180 -5.35 0.87 1.65
C ALA A 180 -4.23 0.39 0.72
N PHE A 181 -4.51 -0.69 -0.01
CA PHE A 181 -3.66 -1.25 -1.06
C PHE A 181 -4.38 -1.09 -2.39
N ILE A 182 -3.78 -0.36 -3.33
CA ILE A 182 -4.41 -0.02 -4.60
C ILE A 182 -3.61 -0.64 -5.74
N ASP A 183 -4.28 -1.40 -6.62
CA ASP A 183 -3.69 -1.92 -7.84
C ASP A 183 -4.18 -1.10 -9.04
N ILE A 184 -3.32 -0.22 -9.56
CA ILE A 184 -3.65 0.72 -10.63
C ILE A 184 -3.25 0.09 -11.97
N PRO A 185 -4.20 -0.22 -12.87
CA PRO A 185 -3.89 -0.83 -14.15
C PRO A 185 -3.27 0.16 -15.14
N ARG A 186 -2.78 -0.41 -16.24
CA ARG A 186 -2.36 0.35 -17.40
C ARG A 186 -3.50 1.22 -17.90
N ASN A 187 -3.12 2.36 -18.46
CA ASN A 187 -3.99 3.38 -19.02
C ASN A 187 -4.88 4.10 -18.01
N THR A 188 -4.61 3.98 -16.69
CA THR A 188 -5.31 4.79 -15.68
C THR A 188 -4.71 6.19 -15.59
N PRO A 189 -5.51 7.26 -15.78
CA PRO A 189 -5.04 8.63 -15.61
C PRO A 189 -4.54 8.93 -14.20
N ILE A 190 -3.39 9.60 -14.10
CA ILE A 190 -2.81 10.11 -12.85
C ILE A 190 -2.57 11.60 -13.08
N ILE A 191 -3.55 12.41 -12.73
CA ILE A 191 -3.64 13.82 -13.13
C ILE A 191 -2.93 14.68 -12.06
N PRO A 192 -1.87 15.43 -12.41
CA PRO A 192 -1.18 16.29 -11.44
C PRO A 192 -2.04 17.49 -11.06
N MET A 193 -2.08 17.80 -9.76
CA MET A 193 -2.93 18.86 -9.21
C MET A 193 -2.12 20.05 -8.74
N ALA A 194 -1.41 19.90 -7.63
CA ALA A 194 -0.64 20.96 -7.00
C ALA A 194 0.61 20.37 -6.36
N CYS A 195 1.59 21.22 -6.10
CA CYS A 195 2.78 20.84 -5.37
C CYS A 195 3.35 22.02 -4.58
N GLU A 196 4.22 21.70 -3.63
CA GLU A 196 5.13 22.64 -2.99
C GLU A 196 6.56 22.16 -3.21
N CYS A 197 7.43 23.07 -3.64
CA CYS A 197 8.86 22.82 -3.77
C CYS A 197 9.56 23.04 -2.42
N GLU A 198 10.74 22.45 -2.21
CA GLU A 198 11.53 22.63 -0.99
C GLU A 198 11.86 24.10 -0.68
N ALA A 199 11.91 24.95 -1.70
CA ALA A 199 12.08 26.39 -1.55
C ALA A 199 10.85 27.12 -0.95
N GLY A 200 9.76 26.41 -0.69
CA GLY A 200 8.49 26.94 -0.17
C GLY A 200 7.56 27.53 -1.24
N SER A 201 7.93 27.45 -2.52
CA SER A 201 7.06 27.87 -3.62
C SER A 201 5.98 26.83 -3.89
N THR A 202 4.74 27.29 -4.09
CA THR A 202 3.60 26.44 -4.47
C THR A 202 3.26 26.62 -5.93
N ALA A 203 2.91 25.53 -6.61
CA ALA A 203 2.53 25.56 -8.02
C ALA A 203 1.24 24.78 -8.26
N ARG A 204 0.33 25.38 -9.02
CA ARG A 204 -0.93 24.76 -9.47
C ARG A 204 -0.70 24.06 -10.81
N LEU A 205 -0.25 22.82 -10.73
CA LEU A 205 0.08 22.00 -11.90
C LEU A 205 -1.12 21.82 -12.84
N TYR A 206 -2.32 21.71 -12.28
CA TYR A 206 -3.54 21.53 -13.07
C TYR A 206 -3.83 22.68 -14.03
N GLU A 207 -3.48 23.93 -13.68
CA GLU A 207 -3.72 25.10 -14.54
C GLU A 207 -2.89 25.00 -15.82
N ASN A 208 -1.60 24.70 -15.67
CA ASN A 208 -0.68 24.47 -16.79
C ASN A 208 -1.06 23.22 -17.59
N TYR A 209 -1.48 22.16 -16.90
CA TYR A 209 -1.93 20.92 -17.55
C TYR A 209 -3.16 21.17 -18.42
N ILE A 210 -4.18 21.85 -17.89
CA ILE A 210 -5.40 22.20 -18.62
C ILE A 210 -5.08 23.14 -19.78
N ALA A 211 -4.24 24.14 -19.58
CA ALA A 211 -3.87 25.07 -20.64
C ALA A 211 -3.20 24.37 -21.84
N GLN A 212 -2.41 23.32 -21.60
CA GLN A 212 -1.77 22.53 -22.66
C GLN A 212 -2.73 21.52 -23.33
N GLN A 213 -3.67 20.93 -22.58
CA GLN A 213 -4.66 19.99 -23.12
C GLN A 213 -5.86 20.66 -23.82
N TRP A 214 -6.14 21.91 -23.44
CA TRP A 214 -7.19 22.76 -24.02
C TRP A 214 -6.56 24.09 -24.46
N PRO A 215 -6.03 24.14 -25.70
CA PRO A 215 -5.44 25.35 -26.26
C PRO A 215 -6.45 26.51 -26.33
N THR A 216 -7.71 26.20 -26.62
CA THR A 216 -8.82 27.17 -26.65
C THR A 216 -9.35 27.40 -25.24
N GLU A 217 -9.23 28.63 -24.73
CA GLU A 217 -9.64 28.99 -23.37
C GLU A 217 -11.12 28.73 -23.09
N ALA A 218 -11.99 29.02 -24.05
CA ALA A 218 -13.44 28.80 -23.94
C ALA A 218 -13.84 27.32 -23.79
N GLU A 219 -12.96 26.37 -24.14
CA GLU A 219 -13.21 24.93 -24.00
C GLU A 219 -12.64 24.35 -22.69
N ARG A 220 -11.90 25.14 -21.91
CA ARG A 220 -11.23 24.65 -20.70
C ARG A 220 -12.27 24.25 -19.66
N PRO A 221 -12.16 23.04 -19.06
CA PRO A 221 -13.03 22.65 -17.96
C PRO A 221 -12.79 23.58 -16.77
N VAL A 222 -13.87 24.08 -16.19
CA VAL A 222 -13.83 24.92 -14.99
C VAL A 222 -14.21 24.07 -13.79
N TYR A 223 -13.41 24.13 -12.73
CA TYR A 223 -13.72 23.40 -11.51
C TYR A 223 -15.05 23.92 -10.92
N PRO A 224 -15.99 23.04 -10.56
CA PRO A 224 -17.25 23.47 -9.95
C PRO A 224 -17.02 24.22 -8.64
N ALA A 225 -17.92 25.13 -8.29
CA ALA A 225 -17.89 25.83 -7.00
C ALA A 225 -18.00 24.85 -5.82
N ASP A 226 -17.57 25.26 -4.62
CA ASP A 226 -17.56 24.40 -3.44
C ASP A 226 -18.96 23.88 -3.05
N ASN A 227 -20.01 24.66 -3.35
CA ASN A 227 -21.41 24.29 -3.12
C ASN A 227 -22.05 23.50 -4.27
N ALA A 228 -21.31 23.20 -5.33
CA ALA A 228 -21.80 22.41 -6.44
C ALA A 228 -22.03 20.95 -6.02
N ASP A 229 -22.99 20.30 -6.69
CA ASP A 229 -23.28 18.90 -6.48
C ASP A 229 -22.14 17.97 -6.95
N GLN A 230 -22.24 16.69 -6.57
CA GLN A 230 -21.25 15.68 -6.92
C GLN A 230 -21.21 15.41 -8.42
N ASP A 231 -22.31 15.59 -9.15
CA ASP A 231 -22.38 15.30 -10.58
C ASP A 231 -21.60 16.32 -11.41
N ALA A 232 -21.65 17.61 -11.05
CA ALA A 232 -20.81 18.63 -11.64
C ALA A 232 -19.32 18.32 -11.45
N ARG A 233 -18.93 17.83 -10.26
CA ARG A 233 -17.55 17.41 -9.97
C ARG A 233 -17.15 16.19 -10.80
N ARG A 234 -18.05 15.21 -10.95
CA ARG A 234 -17.84 14.02 -11.79
C ARG A 234 -17.63 14.38 -13.26
N VAL A 235 -18.42 15.33 -13.78
CA VAL A 235 -18.26 15.83 -15.15
C VAL A 235 -16.88 16.47 -15.35
N TYR A 236 -16.43 17.28 -14.39
CA TYR A 236 -15.10 17.90 -14.44
C TYR A 236 -13.97 16.86 -14.47
N TRP A 237 -13.99 15.90 -13.54
CA TRP A 237 -12.96 14.87 -13.46
C TRP A 237 -12.95 13.95 -14.68
N ARG A 238 -14.13 13.59 -15.19
CA ARG A 238 -14.25 12.83 -16.43
C ARG A 238 -13.63 13.57 -17.61
N ALA A 239 -13.90 14.88 -17.75
CA ALA A 239 -13.31 15.66 -18.83
C ALA A 239 -11.77 15.68 -18.79
N LEU A 240 -11.17 15.76 -17.59
CA LEU A 240 -9.72 15.65 -17.42
C LEU A 240 -9.17 14.25 -17.73
N ALA A 241 -9.89 13.20 -17.32
CA ALA A 241 -9.52 11.82 -17.58
C ALA A 241 -9.57 11.48 -19.08
N ASP A 242 -10.61 11.93 -19.79
CA ASP A 242 -10.85 11.64 -21.20
C ASP A 242 -9.77 12.24 -22.11
N ARG A 243 -9.20 13.40 -21.74
CA ARG A 243 -8.07 14.02 -22.45
C ARG A 243 -6.74 13.77 -21.75
N PHE A 244 -6.61 12.70 -20.97
CA PHE A 244 -5.39 12.47 -20.22
C PHE A 244 -4.17 12.23 -21.12
N SER A 245 -3.07 12.95 -20.86
CA SER A 245 -1.78 12.69 -21.48
C SER A 245 -0.68 12.59 -20.43
N SER A 246 -0.14 11.38 -20.26
CA SER A 246 0.99 11.14 -19.36
C SER A 246 2.25 11.92 -19.75
N ARG A 247 2.40 12.30 -21.02
CA ARG A 247 3.52 13.15 -21.46
C ARG A 247 3.39 14.56 -20.92
N VAL A 248 2.23 15.19 -21.14
CA VAL A 248 1.97 16.56 -20.67
C VAL A 248 1.96 16.60 -19.14
N GLY A 249 1.38 15.58 -18.48
CA GLY A 249 1.43 15.46 -17.02
C GLY A 249 2.86 15.40 -16.48
N MET A 250 3.78 14.71 -17.16
CA MET A 250 5.20 14.69 -16.78
C MET A 250 5.87 16.05 -17.01
N GLU A 251 5.64 16.67 -18.18
CA GLU A 251 6.23 17.96 -18.56
C GLU A 251 5.84 19.09 -17.58
N VAL A 252 4.58 19.14 -17.12
CA VAL A 252 4.15 20.17 -16.15
C VAL A 252 4.78 19.97 -14.77
N ILE A 253 5.02 18.73 -14.37
CA ILE A 253 5.71 18.42 -13.11
C ILE A 253 7.19 18.79 -13.23
N GLU A 254 7.86 18.40 -14.31
CA GLU A 254 9.26 18.73 -14.56
C GLU A 254 9.49 20.24 -14.61
N ALA A 255 8.59 20.99 -15.25
CA ALA A 255 8.64 22.44 -15.28
C ALA A 255 8.49 23.07 -13.89
N ALA A 256 7.57 22.55 -13.06
CA ALA A 256 7.38 23.06 -11.71
C ALA A 256 8.56 22.76 -10.78
N GLY A 257 9.22 21.61 -10.95
CA GLY A 257 10.44 21.26 -10.21
C GLY A 257 11.74 21.68 -10.90
N ALA A 258 11.69 22.66 -11.81
CA ALA A 258 12.91 23.17 -12.46
C ALA A 258 13.85 23.88 -11.47
N GLU A 259 13.29 24.51 -10.44
CA GLU A 259 14.02 25.28 -9.43
C GLU A 259 14.33 24.47 -8.15
N GLY A 260 13.86 23.23 -8.05
CA GLY A 260 14.05 22.43 -6.86
C GLY A 260 13.26 21.13 -6.86
N ARG A 261 13.39 20.37 -5.78
CA ARG A 261 12.65 19.13 -5.57
C ARG A 261 11.34 19.43 -4.85
N PHE A 262 10.40 18.49 -4.92
CA PHE A 262 9.11 18.65 -4.24
C PHE A 262 9.20 18.28 -2.77
N GLY A 263 8.62 19.13 -1.91
CA GLY A 263 8.22 18.76 -0.57
C GLY A 263 7.03 17.81 -0.62
N TRP A 264 5.94 18.23 -1.27
CA TRP A 264 4.74 17.42 -1.53
C TRP A 264 4.17 17.67 -2.92
N ILE A 265 3.38 16.72 -3.40
CA ILE A 265 2.67 16.79 -4.67
C ILE A 265 1.38 15.96 -4.62
N ASP A 266 0.32 16.56 -5.13
CA ASP A 266 -1.03 16.01 -5.17
C ASP A 266 -1.41 15.57 -6.57
N PHE A 267 -2.15 14.47 -6.63
CA PHE A 267 -2.75 13.95 -7.86
C PHE A 267 -4.23 13.62 -7.69
N ARG A 268 -4.92 13.51 -8.82
CA ARG A 268 -6.25 12.94 -8.91
C ARG A 268 -6.22 11.73 -9.83
N MET A 269 -6.81 10.64 -9.37
CA MET A 269 -6.93 9.40 -10.11
C MET A 269 -8.41 9.03 -10.23
N PRO A 270 -8.95 8.85 -11.45
CA PRO A 270 -10.32 8.37 -11.63
C PRO A 270 -10.54 7.05 -10.89
N ILE A 271 -11.68 6.93 -10.22
CA ILE A 271 -12.10 5.73 -9.52
C ILE A 271 -13.57 5.45 -9.84
N GLY A 272 -13.86 4.23 -10.27
CA GLY A 272 -15.19 3.86 -10.76
C GLY A 272 -15.55 4.48 -12.10
N THR A 273 -16.81 4.29 -12.51
CA THR A 273 -17.33 4.70 -13.82
C THR A 273 -18.14 6.00 -13.76
N ALA A 274 -18.55 6.42 -12.57
CA ALA A 274 -19.38 7.61 -12.37
C ALA A 274 -18.62 8.93 -12.60
N GLY A 275 -17.29 8.90 -12.70
CA GLY A 275 -16.44 10.09 -12.80
C GLY A 275 -15.92 10.57 -11.45
N ASP A 276 -16.02 9.74 -10.40
CA ASP A 276 -15.38 10.04 -9.11
C ASP A 276 -13.85 9.98 -9.25
N ALA A 277 -13.14 10.71 -8.39
CA ALA A 277 -11.69 10.78 -8.43
C ALA A 277 -11.08 10.74 -7.03
N MET A 278 -10.21 9.76 -6.80
CA MET A 278 -9.41 9.64 -5.60
C MET A 278 -8.31 10.70 -5.58
N HIS A 279 -8.16 11.36 -4.44
CA HIS A 279 -7.01 12.22 -4.18
C HIS A 279 -5.81 11.36 -3.75
N LEU A 280 -4.64 11.64 -4.32
CA LEU A 280 -3.39 10.99 -3.94
C LEU A 280 -2.43 12.06 -3.44
N HIS A 281 -2.08 12.01 -2.16
CA HIS A 281 -1.13 12.91 -1.53
C HIS A 281 0.22 12.20 -1.34
N LEU A 282 1.27 12.73 -1.97
CA LEU A 282 2.63 12.21 -1.88
C LEU A 282 3.56 13.26 -1.28
N VAL A 283 4.40 12.85 -0.32
CA VAL A 283 5.38 13.74 0.33
C VAL A 283 6.81 13.21 0.10
N PRO A 284 7.40 13.42 -1.09
CA PRO A 284 8.78 13.04 -1.35
C PRO A 284 9.81 13.75 -0.47
N GLY A 285 9.47 14.89 0.15
CA GLY A 285 10.36 15.59 1.08
C GLY A 285 11.73 15.88 0.48
N GLY A 286 11.77 16.19 -0.82
CA GLY A 286 12.98 16.50 -1.57
C GLY A 286 13.96 15.36 -1.79
N ARG A 287 13.56 14.11 -1.54
CA ARG A 287 14.47 12.97 -1.68
C ARG A 287 14.60 12.45 -3.11
N TYR A 288 13.64 12.80 -3.96
CA TYR A 288 13.54 12.30 -5.33
C TYR A 288 13.85 13.40 -6.33
N TYR A 289 14.61 13.05 -7.38
CA TYR A 289 14.74 13.91 -8.54
C TYR A 289 13.38 14.07 -9.24
N THR A 290 12.99 15.31 -9.49
CA THR A 290 11.70 15.69 -10.10
C THR A 290 11.35 14.86 -11.33
N GLY A 291 12.26 14.76 -12.31
CA GLY A 291 12.01 14.00 -13.53
C GLY A 291 11.87 12.48 -13.31
N VAL A 292 12.67 11.90 -12.41
CA VAL A 292 12.54 10.47 -12.06
C VAL A 292 11.20 10.20 -11.38
N PHE A 293 10.81 11.08 -10.45
CA PHE A 293 9.52 10.99 -9.77
C PHE A 293 8.36 11.13 -10.76
N ALA A 294 8.37 12.16 -11.61
CA ALA A 294 7.35 12.40 -12.63
C ALA A 294 7.24 11.23 -13.61
N TYR A 295 8.39 10.70 -14.06
CA TYR A 295 8.43 9.54 -14.93
C TYR A 295 7.82 8.30 -14.25
N ASN A 296 8.24 7.98 -13.01
CA ASN A 296 7.74 6.79 -12.31
C ASN A 296 6.25 6.89 -11.98
N MET A 297 5.81 8.04 -11.47
CA MET A 297 4.43 8.25 -11.04
C MET A 297 3.46 8.37 -12.21
N VAL A 298 3.75 9.23 -13.18
CA VAL A 298 2.79 9.60 -14.24
C VAL A 298 3.01 8.76 -15.49
N ARG A 299 4.24 8.74 -16.01
CA ARG A 299 4.51 8.10 -17.31
C ARG A 299 4.51 6.59 -17.21
N ARG A 300 5.23 6.03 -16.24
CA ARG A 300 5.28 4.59 -15.96
C ARG A 300 3.95 4.13 -15.36
N GLY A 301 3.41 4.84 -14.38
CA GLY A 301 2.07 4.57 -13.83
C GLY A 301 1.00 4.41 -14.91
N TYR A 302 0.90 5.35 -15.85
CA TYR A 302 -0.03 5.22 -16.95
C TYR A 302 0.30 4.08 -17.91
N ARG A 303 1.58 3.86 -18.27
CA ARG A 303 1.94 2.88 -19.31
C ARG A 303 1.99 1.44 -18.84
N GLN A 304 2.43 1.21 -17.61
CA GLN A 304 2.69 -0.12 -17.07
C GLN A 304 1.74 -0.50 -15.93
N GLY A 305 1.05 0.49 -15.34
CA GLY A 305 0.36 0.32 -14.07
C GLY A 305 1.35 0.45 -12.92
N ILE A 306 0.82 0.68 -11.71
CA ILE A 306 1.58 0.76 -10.47
C ILE A 306 0.72 0.24 -9.33
N ARG A 307 1.36 -0.10 -8.21
CA ARG A 307 0.67 -0.44 -6.97
C ARG A 307 0.98 0.61 -5.91
N MET A 308 0.01 0.94 -5.08
CA MET A 308 0.19 1.89 -3.99
C MET A 308 -0.25 1.30 -2.67
N VAL A 309 0.43 1.68 -1.61
CA VAL A 309 -0.03 1.49 -0.23
C VAL A 309 -0.06 2.83 0.47
N GLY A 310 -1.12 3.09 1.21
CA GLY A 310 -1.32 4.35 1.91
C GLY A 310 -2.35 4.26 3.02
N THR A 311 -2.52 5.36 3.75
CA THR A 311 -3.59 5.50 4.74
C THR A 311 -4.75 6.28 4.13
N LEU A 312 -5.96 5.72 4.18
CA LEU A 312 -7.16 6.35 3.65
C LEU A 312 -7.72 7.36 4.64
N LYS A 313 -7.98 8.57 4.17
CA LYS A 313 -8.63 9.68 4.87
C LYS A 313 -10.04 9.91 4.33
N ALA A 314 -10.83 10.67 5.09
CA ALA A 314 -12.14 11.13 4.65
C ALA A 314 -12.07 11.84 3.29
N GLY A 315 -13.08 11.62 2.44
CA GLY A 315 -13.17 12.20 1.09
C GLY A 315 -12.40 11.44 0.00
N ILE A 316 -12.17 10.13 0.16
CA ILE A 316 -11.39 9.28 -0.74
C ILE A 316 -10.01 9.90 -1.03
N ASP A 317 -9.30 10.24 0.05
CA ASP A 317 -7.97 10.82 0.03
C ASP A 317 -6.95 9.80 0.55
N LEU A 318 -5.97 9.45 -0.28
CA LEU A 318 -4.91 8.53 0.07
C LEU A 318 -3.63 9.29 0.40
N ASN A 319 -3.22 9.21 1.67
CA ASN A 319 -1.85 9.50 2.06
C ASN A 319 -0.95 8.33 1.63
N VAL A 320 -0.23 8.49 0.52
CA VAL A 320 0.60 7.43 -0.06
C VAL A 320 1.85 7.23 0.80
N LEU A 321 2.06 6.00 1.27
CA LEU A 321 3.26 5.59 1.98
C LEU A 321 4.32 5.09 1.01
N ALA A 322 3.92 4.32 0.00
CA ALA A 322 4.83 3.78 -1.00
C ALA A 322 4.13 3.45 -2.32
N VAL A 323 4.92 3.47 -3.39
CA VAL A 323 4.51 3.11 -4.76
C VAL A 323 5.46 2.06 -5.31
N PHE A 324 4.90 1.05 -5.95
CA PHE A 324 5.60 -0.11 -6.48
C PHE A 324 5.22 -0.31 -7.95
N ASP A 325 6.03 -1.07 -8.66
CA ASP A 325 5.69 -1.53 -10.00
C ASP A 325 4.54 -2.55 -9.95
N ARG A 326 3.80 -2.67 -11.06
CA ARG A 326 2.75 -3.69 -11.21
C ARG A 326 3.29 -4.95 -11.88
#